data_AF-A0A0P4UPF4-F1
#
_entry.id   AF-A0A0P4UPF4-F1
#
_cell.length_a   1.000
_cell.length_b   1.000
_cell.length_c   1.000
_cell.angle_alpha   90.00
_cell.angle_beta   90.00
_cell.angle_gamma   90.00
#
_symmetry.space_group_name_H-M   'P 1'
#
loop_
_entity.id
_entity.type
_entity.pdbx_description
1 polymer ?
#
loop_
_entity_poly.entity_id
_entity_poly.type
_entity_poly.pdbx_seq_one_letter_code
_entity_poly.pdbx_strand_id
1 'polypeptide(L)'
;MTINLPSKHQQSSKPWTQIGFLAIAILFNLCLVAQLLTVGLAVFYDPTWWSIHVWLVRSYAGLAVLLFIDLLIEPFPRKIKGLTGVLVVLLALQFITGHFNHPLPLGVLHPLVGFSLFTASTTLVHLVWREMFKQSDPVVNSSANHLT
;
A
#
# COMPACT_ATOMS: atom_id res chain seq x y z
N MET A 1 42.06 -22.63 12.67
CA MET A 1 40.73 -22.84 13.28
C MET A 1 39.93 -21.55 13.11
N THR A 2 39.16 -21.44 12.03
CA THR A 2 38.37 -20.24 11.70
C THR A 2 36.95 -20.43 12.22
N ILE A 3 36.54 -19.53 13.10
CA ILE A 3 35.27 -19.59 13.81
C ILE A 3 34.19 -19.08 12.85
N ASN A 4 33.27 -19.96 12.43
CA ASN A 4 32.07 -19.56 11.70
C ASN A 4 31.11 -18.88 12.68
N LEU A 5 30.88 -17.56 12.55
CA LEU A 5 29.79 -16.89 13.25
C LEU A 5 28.48 -17.10 12.46
N PRO A 6 27.44 -17.70 13.05
CA PRO A 6 26.11 -17.68 12.48
C PRO A 6 25.44 -16.34 12.84
N SER A 7 25.66 -15.29 12.05
CA SER A 7 24.89 -14.04 12.17
C SER A 7 23.83 -13.97 11.09
N LYS A 8 22.81 -14.82 11.23
CA LYS A 8 21.52 -14.61 10.57
C LYS A 8 20.45 -14.56 11.65
N HIS A 9 20.27 -13.37 12.23
CA HIS A 9 18.98 -13.02 12.82
C HIS A 9 17.95 -13.11 11.68
N GLN A 10 17.38 -14.30 11.47
CA GLN A 10 16.10 -14.44 10.80
C GLN A 10 15.11 -13.73 11.72
N GLN A 11 14.91 -12.45 11.45
CA GLN A 11 13.88 -11.65 12.06
C GLN A 11 12.56 -12.29 11.63
N SER A 12 12.07 -13.20 12.46
CA SER A 12 10.74 -13.80 12.37
C SER A 12 9.75 -12.68 12.59
N SER A 13 9.43 -11.97 11.51
CA SER A 13 8.26 -11.11 11.42
C SER A 13 7.06 -11.92 11.88
N LYS A 14 6.39 -11.50 12.97
CA LYS A 14 5.25 -12.24 13.51
C LYS A 14 4.17 -12.26 12.43
N PRO A 15 3.59 -13.41 12.06
CA PRO A 15 2.60 -13.49 10.99
C PRO A 15 1.40 -12.54 11.20
N TRP A 16 1.09 -12.24 12.47
CA TRP A 16 0.05 -11.30 12.88
C TRP A 16 0.27 -9.85 12.40
N THR A 17 1.51 -9.36 12.36
CA THR A 17 1.81 -7.99 11.92
C THR A 17 1.74 -7.88 10.39
N GLN A 18 2.14 -8.93 9.68
CA GLN A 18 1.97 -9.02 8.22
C GLN A 18 0.49 -9.07 7.80
N ILE A 19 -0.34 -9.82 8.54
CA ILE A 19 -1.80 -9.86 8.32
C ILE A 19 -2.43 -8.49 8.57
N GLY A 20 -2.03 -7.80 9.64
CA GLY A 20 -2.48 -6.44 9.93
C GLY A 20 -2.13 -5.48 8.80
N PHE A 21 -0.87 -5.48 8.34
CA PHE A 21 -0.42 -4.67 7.21
C PHE A 21 -1.23 -4.94 5.94
N LEU A 22 -1.46 -6.21 5.61
CA LEU A 22 -2.27 -6.61 4.45
C LEU A 22 -3.71 -6.11 4.57
N ALA A 23 -4.33 -6.23 5.75
CA ALA A 23 -5.69 -5.76 5.99
C ALA A 23 -5.81 -4.24 5.79
N ILE A 24 -4.85 -3.47 6.30
CA ILE A 24 -4.79 -2.01 6.09
C ILE A 24 -4.58 -1.68 4.61
N ALA A 25 -3.71 -2.41 3.91
CA ALA A 25 -3.45 -2.19 2.49
C ALA A 25 -4.69 -2.47 1.63
N ILE A 26 -5.44 -3.53 1.92
CA ILE A 26 -6.72 -3.85 1.26
C ILE A 26 -7.75 -2.76 1.53
N LEU A 27 -7.91 -2.36 2.80
CA LEU A 27 -8.86 -1.31 3.17
C LEU A 27 -8.54 0.01 2.46
N PHE A 28 -7.26 0.41 2.45
CA PHE A 28 -6.80 1.59 1.73
C PHE A 28 -7.09 1.48 0.22
N ASN A 29 -6.90 0.31 -0.38
CA ASN A 29 -7.22 0.08 -1.79
C ASN A 29 -8.73 0.22 -2.08
N LEU A 30 -9.58 -0.35 -1.22
CA LEU A 30 -11.04 -0.19 -1.32
C LEU A 30 -11.47 1.28 -1.21
N CYS A 31 -10.82 2.05 -0.34
CA CYS A 31 -11.06 3.49 -0.26
C CYS A 31 -10.72 4.19 -1.59
N LEU A 32 -9.62 3.84 -2.25
CA LEU A 32 -9.27 4.40 -3.56
C LEU A 32 -10.27 4.02 -4.65
N VAL A 33 -10.80 2.79 -4.65
CA VAL A 33 -11.87 2.37 -5.57
C VAL A 33 -13.09 3.27 -5.38
N ALA A 34 -13.54 3.46 -4.13
CA ALA A 34 -14.65 4.36 -3.84
C ALA A 34 -14.34 5.81 -4.24
N GLN A 35 -13.09 6.26 -4.09
CA GLN A 35 -12.67 7.60 -4.51
C GLN A 35 -12.80 7.79 -6.03
N LEU A 36 -12.47 6.76 -6.81
CA LEU A 36 -12.56 6.75 -8.27
C LEU A 36 -14.03 6.72 -8.75
N LEU A 37 -14.88 5.94 -8.07
CA LEU A 37 -16.31 5.91 -8.35
C LEU A 37 -16.99 7.24 -8.02
N THR A 38 -16.65 7.86 -6.89
CA THR A 38 -17.24 9.13 -6.47
C THR A 38 -16.86 10.29 -7.39
N VAL A 39 -15.62 10.35 -7.90
CA VAL A 39 -15.27 11.36 -8.93
C VAL A 39 -15.99 11.07 -10.26
N GLY A 40 -16.14 9.81 -10.64
CA GLY A 40 -16.92 9.43 -11.81
C GLY A 40 -18.38 9.89 -11.70
N LEU A 41 -19.02 9.64 -10.55
CA LEU A 41 -20.37 10.14 -10.27
C LEU A 41 -20.45 11.67 -10.27
N ALA A 42 -19.44 12.35 -9.73
CA ALA A 42 -19.38 13.82 -9.72
C ALA A 42 -19.31 14.41 -11.13
N VAL A 43 -18.60 13.75 -12.04
CA VAL A 43 -18.42 14.20 -13.43
C VAL A 43 -19.61 13.84 -14.32
N PHE A 44 -20.15 12.63 -14.18
CA PHE A 44 -21.13 12.09 -15.12
C PHE A 44 -22.58 12.14 -14.65
N TYR A 45 -22.84 12.28 -13.34
CA TYR A 45 -24.19 12.17 -12.78
C TYR A 45 -24.61 13.41 -11.99
N ASP A 46 -23.92 13.69 -10.87
CA ASP A 46 -24.31 14.77 -9.96
C ASP A 46 -23.07 15.38 -9.27
N PRO A 47 -22.77 16.68 -9.46
CA PRO A 47 -21.59 17.32 -8.89
C PRO A 47 -21.54 17.35 -7.35
N THR A 48 -22.66 17.10 -6.64
CA THR A 48 -22.65 17.02 -5.16
C THR A 48 -21.76 15.90 -4.63
N TRP A 49 -21.52 14.85 -5.42
CA TRP A 49 -20.60 13.76 -5.11
C TRP A 49 -19.14 14.21 -4.96
N TRP A 50 -18.79 15.41 -5.45
CA TRP A 50 -17.47 16.00 -5.22
C TRP A 50 -17.17 16.20 -3.73
N SER A 51 -18.17 16.58 -2.93
CA SER A 51 -18.00 16.73 -1.47
C SER A 51 -17.64 15.39 -0.82
N ILE A 52 -18.30 14.31 -1.25
CA ILE A 52 -18.03 12.94 -0.79
C ILE A 52 -16.63 12.51 -1.21
N HIS A 53 -16.23 12.77 -2.46
CA HIS A 53 -14.90 12.47 -2.99
C HIS A 53 -13.80 13.12 -2.12
N VAL A 54 -13.95 14.40 -1.78
CA VAL A 54 -12.97 15.14 -0.96
C VAL A 54 -13.01 14.69 0.51
N TRP A 55 -14.19 14.38 1.06
CA TRP A 55 -14.31 13.89 2.43
C TRP A 55 -13.63 12.51 2.60
N LEU A 56 -13.79 11.64 1.61
CA LEU A 56 -13.22 10.31 1.62
C LEU A 56 -11.68 10.35 1.71
N VAL A 57 -11.00 11.15 0.87
CA VAL A 57 -9.53 11.25 0.92
C VAL A 57 -8.99 11.77 2.25
N ARG A 58 -9.73 12.65 2.92
CA ARG A 58 -9.36 13.14 4.25
C ARG A 58 -9.51 12.07 5.33
N SER A 59 -10.50 11.19 5.23
CA SER A 59 -10.74 10.16 6.23
C SER A 59 -9.70 9.03 6.17
N TYR A 60 -9.32 8.57 4.98
CA TYR A 60 -8.33 7.49 4.84
C TYR A 60 -6.87 7.97 4.72
N ALA A 61 -6.59 9.28 4.68
CA ALA A 61 -5.22 9.79 4.72
C ALA A 61 -4.44 9.27 5.95
N GLY A 62 -5.12 9.08 7.08
CA GLY A 62 -4.54 8.45 8.27
C GLY A 62 -4.12 6.99 8.05
N LEU A 63 -4.82 6.23 7.19
CA LEU A 63 -4.44 4.86 6.86
C LEU A 63 -3.12 4.79 6.09
N ALA A 64 -2.83 5.78 5.23
CA ALA A 64 -1.55 5.85 4.54
C ALA A 64 -0.38 6.10 5.51
N VAL A 65 -0.61 6.90 6.56
CA VAL A 65 0.37 7.12 7.63
C VAL A 65 0.58 5.83 8.43
N LEU A 66 -0.48 5.10 8.75
CA LEU A 66 -0.37 3.81 9.43
C LEU A 66 0.44 2.80 8.60
N LEU A 67 0.17 2.68 7.29
CA LEU A 67 0.97 1.86 6.39
C LEU A 67 2.45 2.26 6.39
N PHE A 68 2.74 3.56 6.48
CA PHE A 68 4.12 4.05 6.55
C PHE A 68 4.79 3.71 7.88
N ILE A 69 4.08 3.82 9.00
CA ILE A 69 4.61 3.49 10.33
C ILE A 69 4.85 1.98 10.45
N ASP A 70 3.90 1.15 10.05
CA ASP A 70 4.04 -0.32 10.07
C ASP A 70 5.23 -0.79 9.24
N LEU A 71 5.53 -0.08 8.14
CA LEU A 71 6.70 -0.35 7.30
C LEU A 71 8.04 -0.17 8.04
N LEU A 72 8.11 0.78 8.98
CA LEU A 72 9.31 1.05 9.77
C LEU A 72 9.56 -0.04 10.81
N ILE A 73 8.49 -0.66 11.29
CA ILE A 73 8.53 -1.69 12.34
C ILE A 73 8.88 -3.06 11.75
N GLU A 74 8.43 -3.35 10.53
CA GLU A 74 8.53 -4.69 9.93
C GLU A 74 9.71 -4.85 8.94
N PRO A 75 10.41 -6.01 8.93
CA PRO A 75 11.44 -6.32 7.95
C PRO A 75 10.84 -6.75 6.59
N PHE A 76 10.04 -5.90 5.95
CA PHE A 76 9.55 -6.15 4.60
C PHE A 76 10.65 -6.06 3.53
N PRO A 77 10.53 -6.80 2.40
CA PRO A 77 11.38 -6.64 1.22
C PRO A 77 11.45 -5.18 0.74
N ARG A 78 12.61 -4.77 0.22
CA ARG A 78 12.84 -3.40 -0.31
C ARG A 78 11.78 -2.95 -1.31
N LYS A 79 11.19 -3.88 -2.08
CA LYS A 79 10.12 -3.60 -3.04
C LYS A 79 8.83 -3.10 -2.36
N ILE A 80 8.41 -3.74 -1.27
CA ILE A 80 7.23 -3.34 -0.48
C ILE A 80 7.52 -1.98 0.18
N LYS A 81 8.72 -1.80 0.73
CA LYS A 81 9.14 -0.51 1.32
C LYS A 81 9.10 0.64 0.32
N GLY A 82 9.69 0.44 -0.86
CA GLY A 82 9.66 1.43 -1.93
C GLY A 82 8.24 1.76 -2.38
N LEU A 83 7.39 0.75 -2.56
CA LEU A 83 6.03 0.93 -3.05
C LEU A 83 5.14 1.66 -2.04
N THR A 84 5.23 1.33 -0.75
CA THR A 84 4.53 2.08 0.32
C THR A 84 5.01 3.52 0.40
N GLY A 85 6.32 3.77 0.26
CA GLY A 85 6.86 5.14 0.19
C GLY A 85 6.29 5.92 -1.01
N VAL A 86 6.22 5.28 -2.18
CA VAL A 86 5.59 5.85 -3.38
C VAL A 86 4.11 6.17 -3.14
N LEU A 87 3.35 5.32 -2.44
CA LEU A 87 1.96 5.62 -2.09
C LEU A 87 1.81 6.89 -1.26
N VAL A 88 2.64 7.05 -0.23
CA VAL A 88 2.62 8.25 0.63
C VAL A 88 2.94 9.50 -0.18
N VAL A 89 3.97 9.43 -1.03
CA VAL A 89 4.36 10.54 -1.90
C VAL A 89 3.25 10.89 -2.89
N LEU A 90 2.67 9.89 -3.57
CA LEU A 90 1.58 10.10 -4.52
C LEU A 90 0.33 10.66 -3.84
N LEU A 91 0.00 10.21 -2.62
CA LEU A 91 -1.11 10.75 -1.85
C LEU A 91 -0.86 12.21 -1.46
N ALA A 92 0.34 12.56 -0.99
CA ALA A 92 0.71 13.95 -0.72
C ALA A 92 0.61 14.81 -1.99
N LEU A 93 1.06 14.26 -3.13
CA LEU A 93 0.98 14.93 -4.42
C LEU A 93 -0.48 15.15 -4.87
N GLN A 94 -1.42 14.28 -4.49
CA GLN A 94 -2.85 14.51 -4.70
C GLN A 94 -3.37 15.73 -3.95
N PHE A 95 -2.94 15.93 -2.71
CA PHE A 95 -3.31 17.14 -1.97
C PHE A 95 -2.71 18.40 -2.61
N ILE A 96 -1.45 18.35 -3.05
CA ILE A 96 -0.77 19.49 -3.69
C ILE A 96 -1.47 19.85 -5.01
N THR A 97 -1.66 18.88 -5.90
CA THR A 97 -2.28 19.11 -7.22
C THR A 97 -3.73 19.59 -7.11
N GLY A 98 -4.46 19.20 -6.06
CA GLY A 98 -5.82 19.67 -5.80
C GLY A 98 -5.91 21.09 -5.23
N HIS A 99 -4.90 21.55 -4.48
CA HIS A 99 -4.93 22.86 -3.81
C HIS A 99 -4.15 23.95 -4.57
N PHE A 100 -3.10 23.59 -5.31
CA PHE A 100 -2.24 24.54 -6.02
C PHE A 100 -2.64 24.66 -7.50
N ASN A 101 -3.70 25.46 -7.76
CA ASN A 101 -4.21 25.71 -9.12
C ASN A 101 -3.73 27.03 -9.75
N HIS A 102 -2.94 27.85 -9.05
CA HIS A 102 -2.37 29.09 -9.57
C HIS A 102 -0.88 29.20 -9.22
N PRO A 103 0.01 29.54 -10.17
CA PRO A 103 -0.21 29.98 -11.56
C PRO A 103 -0.20 28.87 -12.63
N LEU A 104 0.12 27.62 -12.28
CA LEU A 104 0.10 26.48 -13.21
C LEU A 104 -1.15 25.63 -12.93
N PRO A 105 -1.87 25.16 -13.98
CA PRO A 105 -3.06 24.32 -13.82
C PRO A 105 -2.67 22.87 -13.46
N LEU A 106 -2.01 22.69 -12.31
CA LEU A 106 -1.55 21.38 -11.81
C LEU A 106 -2.71 20.41 -11.57
N GLY A 107 -3.94 20.91 -11.45
CA GLY A 107 -5.16 20.10 -11.40
C GLY A 107 -5.33 19.16 -12.59
N VAL A 108 -4.75 19.45 -13.77
CA VAL A 108 -4.76 18.53 -14.92
C VAL A 108 -3.97 17.24 -14.64
N LEU A 109 -2.97 17.29 -13.77
CA LEU A 109 -2.18 16.12 -13.37
C LEU A 109 -2.85 15.30 -12.28
N HIS A 110 -3.84 15.85 -11.57
CA HIS A 110 -4.51 15.19 -10.45
C HIS A 110 -5.10 13.80 -10.83
N PRO A 111 -5.78 13.62 -11.96
CA PRO A 111 -6.26 12.29 -12.36
C PRO A 111 -5.10 11.32 -12.62
N LEU A 112 -4.02 11.77 -13.26
CA LEU A 112 -2.85 10.93 -13.55
C LEU A 112 -2.16 10.44 -12.27
N VAL A 113 -1.98 11.34 -11.29
CA VAL A 113 -1.46 11.00 -9.96
C VAL A 113 -2.41 10.05 -9.24
N GLY A 114 -3.73 10.26 -9.34
CA GLY A 114 -4.75 9.40 -8.75
C GLY A 114 -4.74 7.98 -9.30
N PHE A 115 -4.68 7.82 -10.62
CA PHE A 115 -4.54 6.50 -11.25
C PHE A 115 -3.23 5.81 -10.89
N SER A 116 -2.14 6.58 -10.78
CA SER A 116 -0.84 6.06 -10.34
C SER A 116 -0.90 5.56 -8.89
N LEU A 117 -1.55 6.31 -8.00
CA LEU A 117 -1.77 5.94 -6.60
C LEU A 117 -2.61 4.66 -6.49
N PHE A 118 -3.70 4.57 -7.26
CA PHE A 118 -4.55 3.38 -7.34
C PHE A 118 -3.76 2.16 -7.80
N THR A 119 -3.02 2.29 -8.90
CA THR A 119 -2.23 1.19 -9.48
C THR A 119 -1.13 0.71 -8.52
N ALA A 120 -0.41 1.63 -7.89
CA ALA A 120 0.59 1.32 -6.89
C ALA A 120 -0.03 0.60 -5.67
N SER A 121 -1.23 0.99 -5.27
CA SER A 121 -1.93 0.43 -4.11
C SER A 121 -2.37 -1.01 -4.39
N THR A 122 -2.97 -1.25 -5.56
CA THR A 122 -3.36 -2.59 -6.00
C THR A 122 -2.12 -3.49 -6.13
N THR A 123 -1.03 -2.96 -6.68
CA THR A 123 0.25 -3.69 -6.76
C THR A 123 0.78 -4.04 -5.38
N LEU A 124 0.68 -3.14 -4.40
CA LEU A 124 1.12 -3.39 -3.03
C LEU A 124 0.34 -4.55 -2.40
N VAL A 125 -0.99 -4.54 -2.52
CA VAL A 125 -1.85 -5.63 -2.02
C VAL A 125 -1.41 -6.97 -2.62
N HIS A 126 -1.24 -7.06 -3.94
CA HIS A 126 -0.80 -8.29 -4.60
C HIS A 126 0.59 -8.76 -4.17
N LEU A 127 1.54 -7.82 -3.99
CA LEU A 127 2.89 -8.15 -3.57
C LEU A 127 2.91 -8.67 -2.14
N VAL A 128 2.23 -7.99 -1.21
CA VAL A 128 2.15 -8.42 0.20
C VAL A 128 1.46 -9.78 0.31
N TRP A 129 0.34 -9.95 -0.39
CA TRP A 129 -0.37 -11.23 -0.47
C TRP A 129 0.58 -12.34 -0.91
N ARG A 130 1.28 -12.16 -2.04
CA ARG A 130 2.20 -13.18 -2.55
C ARG A 130 3.34 -13.49 -1.59
N GLU A 131 3.93 -12.48 -0.95
CA GLU A 131 5.03 -12.71 0.02
C GLU A 131 4.56 -13.48 1.26
N MET A 132 3.32 -13.28 1.71
CA MET A 132 2.74 -14.03 2.83
C MET A 132 2.48 -15.50 2.48
N PHE A 133 1.86 -15.77 1.33
CA PHE A 133 1.60 -17.15 0.90
C PHE A 133 2.89 -17.91 0.57
N LYS A 134 3.89 -17.26 -0.04
CA LYS A 134 5.19 -17.87 -0.29
C LYS A 134 5.94 -18.28 0.98
N GLN A 135 5.74 -17.58 2.09
CA GLN A 135 6.32 -17.97 3.40
C GLN A 135 5.60 -19.16 4.06
N SER A 136 4.41 -19.52 3.58
CA SER A 136 3.61 -20.63 4.11
C SER A 136 4.02 -21.99 3.52
N ASP A 137 4.64 -22.00 2.34
CA ASP A 137 5.04 -23.20 1.59
C ASP A 137 6.39 -23.89 1.94
N PRO A 138 7.32 -23.38 2.78
CA PRO A 138 8.64 -24.00 2.93
C PRO A 138 8.70 -25.21 3.90
N VAL A 139 7.65 -25.52 4.67
CA VAL A 139 7.70 -26.55 5.73
C VAL A 139 7.04 -27.89 5.33
N VAL A 140 6.21 -27.93 4.29
CA VAL A 140 5.56 -29.18 3.86
C VAL A 140 6.52 -30.16 3.17
N ASN A 141 7.66 -29.70 2.65
CA ASN A 141 8.61 -30.56 1.92
C ASN A 141 9.82 -31.05 2.71
N SER A 142 10.01 -30.67 3.98
CA SER A 142 11.15 -31.17 4.78
C SER A 142 10.84 -32.46 5.56
N SER A 143 9.57 -32.83 5.70
CA SER A 143 9.15 -34.06 6.41
C SER A 143 9.08 -35.29 5.50
N ALA A 144 9.22 -35.12 4.18
CA ALA A 144 9.17 -36.22 3.21
C ALA A 144 10.55 -36.88 2.95
N ASN A 145 11.65 -36.25 3.37
CA ASN A 145 13.01 -36.72 3.07
C ASN A 145 13.71 -37.47 4.23
N HIS A 146 12.97 -37.86 5.28
CA HIS A 146 13.54 -38.61 6.42
C HIS A 146 13.01 -40.05 6.51
N LEU A 147 12.41 -40.58 5.44
CA LEU A 147 11.89 -41.95 5.36
C LEU A 147 12.48 -42.79 4.22
N THR A 148 13.65 -42.42 3.68
CA THR A 148 14.41 -43.24 2.73
C THR A 148 15.84 -43.43 3.18
#